data_AF-A0A1H6YBX3-F1
#
_entry.id   AF-A0A1H6YBX3-F1
#
_cell.length_a   1.000
_cell.length_b   1.000
_cell.length_c   1.000
_cell.angle_alpha   90.00
_cell.angle_beta   90.00
_cell.angle_gamma   90.00
#
_symmetry.space_group_name_H-M   'P 1'
#
loop_
_entity.id
_entity.type
_entity.pdbx_description
1 polymer ?
#
loop_
_entity_poly.entity_id
_entity_poly.type
_entity_poly.pdbx_seq_one_letter_code
_entity_poly.pdbx_strand_id
1 'polypeptide(L)'
;MRIHASRQFFIFFGSTHQSRASARSIVICVGSTLSKCISPGLRAAFLVLPSAEGQDAFLKALRSLSLMSPPLATSLVTQWIVDGTASEVLAGIRKESRERLLAASQVLSPVSGSKTSGGIHMWQALPQHWAAQSPADAARREGLVVAPASAFCQGGDVPNAIRISLGGCTRRSELTSALRKLAALLERKPTADDRLLI
;
A
#
# COMPACT_ATOMS: atom_id res chain seq x y z
N MET A 1 -9.09 -14.80 25.38
CA MET A 1 -7.81 -14.66 24.66
C MET A 1 -6.75 -15.41 25.45
N ARG A 2 -6.24 -16.55 24.96
CA ARG A 2 -5.21 -17.35 25.64
C ARG A 2 -3.92 -17.31 24.82
N ILE A 3 -2.84 -16.86 25.45
CA ILE A 3 -1.49 -16.86 24.87
C ILE A 3 -0.90 -18.25 25.13
N HIS A 4 -0.57 -19.00 24.07
CA HIS A 4 0.21 -20.23 24.19
C HIS A 4 1.66 -19.92 23.88
N ALA A 5 2.50 -19.90 24.93
CA ALA A 5 3.93 -19.68 24.81
C ALA A 5 4.63 -20.97 24.36
N SER A 6 4.84 -21.12 23.05
CA SER A 6 5.79 -22.07 22.50
C SER A 6 7.06 -21.30 22.15
N ARG A 7 8.19 -21.74 22.73
CA ARG A 7 9.45 -21.01 22.99
C ARG A 7 10.17 -20.33 21.82
N GLN A 8 9.63 -20.24 20.60
CA GLN A 8 10.34 -19.62 19.48
C GLN A 8 9.51 -18.74 18.54
N PHE A 9 8.17 -18.72 18.62
CA PHE A 9 7.34 -17.89 17.74
C PHE A 9 6.05 -17.42 18.43
N PHE A 10 5.84 -16.10 18.50
CA PHE A 10 4.56 -15.53 18.92
C PHE A 10 3.59 -15.54 17.73
N ILE A 11 2.58 -16.41 17.77
CA ILE A 11 1.49 -16.46 16.79
C ILE A 11 0.19 -16.17 17.53
N PHE A 12 -0.57 -15.20 17.02
CA PHE A 12 -1.81 -14.74 17.63
C PHE A 12 -3.00 -15.55 17.11
N PHE A 13 -3.83 -16.06 18.03
CA PHE A 13 -5.07 -16.74 17.70
C PHE A 13 -6.26 -15.82 18.00
N GLY A 14 -6.95 -15.37 16.95
CA GLY A 14 -8.26 -14.75 17.05
C GLY A 14 -9.31 -15.73 16.51
N SER A 15 -10.25 -16.15 17.35
CA SER A 15 -11.42 -16.91 16.94
C SER A 15 -12.43 -15.97 16.27
N THR A 16 -12.46 -15.92 14.95
CA THR A 16 -13.54 -15.28 14.18
C THR A 16 -14.44 -16.34 13.55
N HIS A 17 -15.75 -16.11 13.70
CA HIS A 17 -16.86 -16.99 13.35
C HIS A 17 -16.69 -17.77 12.04
N GLN A 18 -16.88 -19.08 12.16
CA GLN A 18 -16.80 -20.08 11.09
C GLN A 18 -18.07 -20.05 10.23
N SER A 19 -17.98 -19.54 9.01
CA SER A 19 -18.97 -19.77 7.96
C SER A 19 -18.58 -21.01 7.17
N ARG A 20 -19.45 -22.03 7.17
CA ARG A 20 -19.30 -23.30 6.45
C ARG A 20 -19.53 -23.07 4.95
N ALA A 21 -18.53 -23.38 4.11
CA ALA A 21 -18.75 -23.87 2.75
C ALA A 21 -17.56 -24.72 2.30
N SER A 22 -17.84 -25.93 1.86
CA SER A 22 -16.89 -26.91 1.32
C SER A 22 -16.63 -26.63 -0.16
N ALA A 23 -15.36 -26.40 -0.54
CA ALA A 23 -14.74 -26.72 -1.84
C ALA A 23 -13.32 -26.14 -1.87
N ARG A 24 -12.29 -27.01 -2.06
CA ARG A 24 -10.86 -26.68 -2.30
C ARG A 24 -10.36 -25.47 -1.53
N SER A 25 -9.94 -25.69 -0.28
CA SER A 25 -9.51 -24.66 0.68
C SER A 25 -8.58 -23.61 0.07
N ILE A 26 -9.16 -22.51 -0.40
CA ILE A 26 -8.47 -21.25 -0.59
C ILE A 26 -8.05 -20.83 0.82
N VAL A 27 -6.78 -21.06 1.15
CA VAL A 27 -6.20 -20.58 2.41
C VAL A 27 -6.08 -19.07 2.28
N ILE A 28 -7.06 -18.34 2.80
CA ILE A 28 -7.00 -16.88 2.89
C ILE A 28 -6.07 -16.54 4.06
N CYS A 29 -4.78 -16.43 3.76
CA CYS A 29 -3.79 -15.84 4.64
C CYS A 29 -3.98 -14.32 4.66
N VAL A 30 -4.71 -13.78 5.64
CA VAL A 30 -4.73 -12.32 5.85
C VAL A 30 -3.42 -11.92 6.54
N GLY A 31 -2.39 -11.63 5.74
CA GLY A 31 -1.12 -11.09 6.23
C GLY A 31 -1.22 -9.59 6.44
N SER A 32 -1.31 -9.14 7.69
CA SER A 32 -1.17 -7.71 8.01
C SER A 32 0.30 -7.41 8.28
N THR A 33 1.00 -6.82 7.32
CA THR A 33 2.39 -6.37 7.53
C THR A 33 2.37 -4.98 8.17
N LEU A 34 2.93 -4.85 9.38
CA LEU A 34 3.03 -3.54 10.04
C LEU A 34 3.95 -2.57 9.31
N SER A 35 4.78 -3.08 8.41
CA SER A 35 5.54 -2.28 7.44
C SER A 35 4.67 -1.38 6.57
N LYS A 36 3.39 -1.71 6.36
CA LYS A 36 2.44 -0.91 5.55
C LYS A 36 1.41 -0.16 6.39
N CYS A 37 1.25 -0.54 7.66
CA CYS A 37 0.21 -0.01 8.52
C CYS A 37 0.72 0.91 9.63
N ILE A 38 1.98 0.76 10.04
CA ILE A 38 2.55 1.45 11.21
C ILE A 38 3.92 2.03 10.89
N SER A 39 4.90 1.20 10.50
CA SER A 39 6.23 1.68 10.12
C SER A 39 7.01 0.62 9.34
N PRO A 40 7.69 0.98 8.23
CA PRO A 40 8.47 0.05 7.42
C PRO A 40 9.52 -0.74 8.24
N GLY A 41 10.06 -0.16 9.32
CA GLY A 41 11.10 -0.75 10.16
C GLY A 41 10.65 -1.89 11.09
N LEU A 42 9.35 -2.08 11.33
CA LEU A 42 8.87 -3.07 12.31
C LEU A 42 8.96 -4.52 11.81
N ARG A 43 9.07 -4.73 10.48
CA ARG A 43 9.29 -6.03 9.79
C ARG A 43 8.61 -7.26 10.44
N ALA A 44 7.41 -7.06 11.00
CA ALA A 44 6.59 -8.08 11.64
C ALA A 44 5.27 -8.21 10.91
N ALA A 45 4.78 -9.44 10.81
CA ALA A 45 3.49 -9.77 10.22
C ALA A 45 2.82 -10.85 11.05
N PHE A 46 1.51 -10.74 11.20
CA PHE A 46 0.68 -11.76 11.83
C PHE A 46 -0.08 -12.52 10.76
N LEU A 47 -0.26 -13.81 11.01
CA LEU A 47 -0.99 -14.71 10.14
C LEU A 47 -2.05 -15.45 10.94
N VAL A 48 -3.30 -15.38 10.46
CA VAL A 48 -4.40 -16.20 10.97
C VAL A 48 -4.55 -17.40 10.05
N LEU A 49 -4.47 -18.60 10.61
CA LEU A 49 -4.60 -19.86 9.88
C LEU A 49 -5.95 -20.53 10.20
N PRO A 50 -6.63 -21.10 9.20
CA PRO A 50 -8.00 -21.59 9.36
C PRO A 50 -8.09 -22.93 10.10
N SER A 51 -7.01 -23.70 10.22
CA SER A 51 -6.98 -25.00 10.91
C SER A 51 -5.64 -25.26 11.59
N ALA A 52 -5.65 -26.12 12.62
CA ALA A 52 -4.44 -26.56 13.32
C ALA A 52 -3.48 -27.36 12.41
N GLU A 53 -4.02 -28.16 11.48
CA GLU A 53 -3.23 -28.90 10.50
C GLU A 53 -2.47 -27.97 9.54
N GLY A 54 -3.15 -26.90 9.08
CA GLY A 54 -2.52 -25.85 8.26
C GLY A 54 -1.45 -25.08 9.03
N GLN A 55 -1.61 -24.94 10.34
CA GLN A 55 -0.63 -24.32 11.22
C GLN A 55 0.66 -25.11 11.33
N ASP A 56 0.58 -26.41 11.56
CA ASP A 56 1.78 -27.24 11.68
C ASP A 56 2.57 -27.31 10.37
N ALA A 57 1.87 -27.46 9.24
CA ALA A 57 2.51 -27.44 7.93
C ALA A 57 3.20 -26.09 7.65
N PHE A 58 2.53 -24.97 7.96
CA PHE A 58 3.09 -23.64 7.81
C PHE A 58 4.30 -23.41 8.71
N LEU A 59 4.23 -23.80 9.99
CA LEU A 59 5.33 -23.67 10.94
C LEU A 59 6.55 -24.48 10.53
N LYS A 60 6.36 -25.69 9.98
CA LYS A 60 7.45 -26.51 9.44
C LYS A 60 8.15 -25.81 8.27
N ALA A 61 7.38 -25.25 7.33
CA ALA A 61 7.93 -24.48 6.22
C ALA A 61 8.60 -23.17 6.67
N LEU A 62 8.05 -22.49 7.69
CA LEU A 62 8.65 -21.25 8.20
C LEU A 62 10.02 -21.51 8.84
N ARG A 63 10.17 -22.61 9.58
CA ARG A 63 11.44 -23.00 10.23
C ARG A 63 12.55 -23.34 9.24
N SER A 64 12.22 -23.77 8.02
CA SER A 64 13.24 -23.97 6.97
C SER A 64 13.68 -22.67 6.31
N LEU A 65 12.90 -21.60 6.42
CA LEU A 65 13.19 -20.29 5.84
C LEU A 65 13.79 -19.30 6.84
N SER A 66 13.48 -19.47 8.13
CA SER A 66 13.90 -18.54 9.18
C SER A 66 14.06 -19.27 10.52
N LEU A 67 15.19 -19.02 11.18
CA LEU A 67 15.51 -19.59 12.49
C LEU A 67 14.64 -19.00 13.61
N MET A 68 14.37 -17.69 13.56
CA MET A 68 13.55 -17.00 14.55
C MET A 68 13.00 -15.69 13.98
N SER A 69 11.85 -15.26 14.52
CA SER A 69 11.36 -13.90 14.32
C SER A 69 12.24 -12.90 15.08
N PRO A 70 12.48 -11.67 14.57
CA PRO A 70 13.26 -10.64 15.28
C PRO A 70 12.62 -10.33 16.65
N PRO A 71 13.25 -10.71 17.77
CA PRO A 71 12.56 -10.76 19.07
C PRO A 71 12.14 -9.37 19.55
N LEU A 72 12.98 -8.36 19.38
CA LEU A 72 12.68 -6.98 19.78
C LEU A 72 11.49 -6.39 19.02
N ALA A 73 11.46 -6.57 17.70
CA ALA A 73 10.39 -6.04 16.87
C ALA A 73 9.05 -6.74 17.19
N THR A 74 9.10 -8.07 17.39
CA THR A 74 7.92 -8.85 17.75
C THR A 74 7.39 -8.49 19.14
N SER A 75 8.26 -8.35 20.15
CA SER A 75 7.87 -7.93 21.50
C SER A 75 7.24 -6.54 21.52
N LEU A 76 7.85 -5.57 20.86
CA LEU A 76 7.33 -4.19 20.77
C LEU A 76 5.95 -4.16 20.13
N VAL A 77 5.81 -4.86 19.00
CA VAL A 77 4.54 -4.93 18.28
C VAL A 77 3.47 -5.64 19.10
N THR A 78 3.80 -6.75 19.74
CA THR A 78 2.84 -7.46 20.61
C THR A 78 2.38 -6.55 21.73
N GLN A 79 3.29 -5.80 22.36
CA GLN A 79 2.93 -4.82 23.37
C GLN A 79 1.97 -3.77 22.81
N TRP A 80 2.29 -3.15 21.66
CA TRP A 80 1.44 -2.13 21.02
C TRP A 80 0.04 -2.64 20.65
N ILE A 81 -0.09 -3.91 20.30
CA ILE A 81 -1.39 -4.52 20.01
C ILE A 81 -2.18 -4.73 21.31
N VAL A 82 -1.52 -5.22 22.36
CA VAL A 82 -2.16 -5.53 23.64
C VAL A 82 -2.55 -4.27 24.41
N ASP A 83 -1.70 -3.25 24.41
CA ASP A 83 -1.95 -1.97 25.11
C ASP A 83 -2.80 -0.97 24.32
N GLY A 84 -3.10 -1.27 23.05
CA GLY A 84 -3.95 -0.45 22.18
C GLY A 84 -3.20 0.61 21.35
N THR A 85 -1.90 0.84 21.59
CA THR A 85 -1.07 1.81 20.85
C THR A 85 -1.14 1.59 19.34
N ALA A 86 -1.14 0.35 18.87
CA ALA A 86 -1.23 0.02 17.46
C ALA A 86 -2.54 0.53 16.83
N SER A 87 -3.64 0.50 17.58
CA SER A 87 -4.94 0.99 17.12
C SER A 87 -4.96 2.52 17.02
N GLU A 88 -4.38 3.21 17.99
CA GLU A 88 -4.26 4.67 18.01
C GLU A 88 -3.39 5.17 16.84
N VAL A 89 -2.21 4.56 16.65
CA VAL A 89 -1.31 4.89 15.54
C VAL A 89 -2.00 4.63 14.20
N LEU A 90 -2.69 3.51 14.04
CA LEU A 90 -3.43 3.20 12.82
C LEU A 90 -4.55 4.20 12.55
N ALA A 91 -5.26 4.64 13.59
CA ALA A 91 -6.29 5.67 13.47
C ALA A 91 -5.69 7.01 12.98
N GLY A 92 -4.54 7.41 13.53
CA GLY A 92 -3.78 8.57 13.10
C GLY A 92 -3.35 8.49 11.63
N ILE A 93 -2.76 7.37 11.22
CA ILE A 93 -2.32 7.14 9.84
C ILE A 93 -3.50 7.17 8.86
N ARG A 94 -4.63 6.56 9.23
CA ARG A 94 -5.86 6.58 8.42
C ARG A 94 -6.43 7.98 8.28
N LYS A 95 -6.42 8.76 9.36
CA LYS A 95 -6.85 10.17 9.35
C LYS A 95 -5.97 10.99 8.40
N GLU A 96 -4.65 10.92 8.56
CA GLU A 96 -3.71 11.63 7.68
C GLU A 96 -3.85 11.22 6.21
N SER A 97 -3.92 9.91 5.95
CA SER A 97 -4.08 9.39 4.58
C SER A 97 -5.36 9.90 3.92
N ARG A 98 -6.46 9.96 4.68
CA ARG A 98 -7.74 10.51 4.21
C ARG A 98 -7.62 11.99 3.88
N GLU A 99 -6.99 12.77 4.75
CA GLU A 99 -6.83 14.22 4.54
C GLU A 99 -5.94 14.52 3.31
N ARG A 100 -4.88 13.74 3.10
CA ARG A 100 -4.04 13.84 1.90
C ARG A 100 -4.79 13.44 0.63
N LEU A 101 -5.60 12.39 0.69
CA LEU A 101 -6.42 11.97 -0.44
C LEU A 101 -7.48 13.02 -0.78
N LEU A 102 -8.11 13.63 0.23
CA LEU A 102 -9.06 14.72 0.03
C LEU A 102 -8.39 15.92 -0.67
N ALA A 103 -7.22 16.35 -0.19
CA ALA A 103 -6.45 17.42 -0.84
C ALA A 103 -6.09 17.08 -2.30
N ALA A 104 -5.72 15.82 -2.58
CA ALA A 104 -5.47 15.37 -3.94
C ALA A 104 -6.72 15.42 -4.83
N SER A 105 -7.86 14.93 -4.32
CA SER A 105 -9.13 14.91 -5.06
C SER A 105 -9.73 16.30 -5.33
N GLN A 106 -9.32 17.33 -4.57
CA GLN A 106 -9.72 18.71 -4.80
C GLN A 106 -8.93 19.37 -5.94
N VAL A 107 -7.72 18.89 -6.22
CA VAL A 107 -6.81 19.47 -7.24
C VAL A 107 -6.84 18.66 -8.53
N LEU A 108 -7.02 17.35 -8.42
CA LEU A 108 -6.97 16.40 -9.52
C LEU A 108 -8.27 15.60 -9.55
N SER A 109 -8.73 15.25 -10.76
CA SER A 109 -9.92 14.44 -10.98
C SER A 109 -9.53 12.96 -11.08
N PRO A 110 -9.59 12.16 -10.00
CA PRO A 110 -9.19 10.76 -10.02
C PRO A 110 -10.09 9.94 -10.94
N VAL A 111 -9.59 8.77 -11.37
CA VAL A 111 -10.39 7.81 -12.17
C VAL A 111 -11.66 7.43 -11.41
N SER A 112 -12.83 7.55 -12.07
CA SER A 112 -14.12 7.11 -11.54
C SER A 112 -14.06 5.66 -11.05
N GLY A 113 -14.31 5.44 -9.76
CA GLY A 113 -14.19 4.12 -9.12
C GLY A 113 -12.94 3.96 -8.24
N SER A 114 -11.96 4.86 -8.32
CA SER A 114 -10.82 4.94 -7.40
C SER A 114 -11.22 5.59 -6.05
N LYS A 115 -12.34 5.19 -5.47
CA LYS A 115 -12.67 5.51 -4.08
C LYS A 115 -11.81 4.62 -3.18
N THR A 116 -10.53 4.95 -3.07
CA THR A 116 -9.58 4.16 -2.27
C THR A 116 -9.93 4.28 -0.79
N SER A 117 -10.37 3.18 -0.21
CA SER A 117 -10.60 3.05 1.23
C SER A 117 -9.26 3.07 1.99
N GLY A 118 -8.75 4.26 2.28
CA GLY A 118 -7.64 4.46 3.22
C GLY A 118 -6.22 4.18 2.69
N GLY A 119 -6.02 4.11 1.37
CA GLY A 119 -4.70 4.00 0.76
C GLY A 119 -3.98 5.36 0.60
N ILE A 120 -2.64 5.32 0.47
CA ILE A 120 -1.78 6.50 0.20
C ILE A 120 -1.48 6.70 -1.29
N HIS A 121 -2.17 5.98 -2.17
CA HIS A 121 -1.97 6.04 -3.61
C HIS A 121 -3.26 6.44 -4.31
N MET A 122 -3.14 7.29 -5.32
CA MET A 122 -4.24 7.74 -6.16
C MET A 122 -3.92 7.46 -7.62
N TRP A 123 -4.91 7.03 -8.39
CA TRP A 123 -4.81 6.88 -9.84
C TRP A 123 -5.45 8.06 -10.55
N GLN A 124 -4.70 8.66 -11.47
CA GLN A 124 -5.13 9.79 -12.29
C GLN A 124 -5.18 9.36 -13.74
N ALA A 125 -6.36 9.49 -14.38
CA ALA A 125 -6.47 9.34 -15.83
C ALA A 125 -5.77 10.51 -16.52
N LEU A 126 -5.06 10.19 -17.59
CA LEU A 126 -4.39 11.19 -18.41
C LEU A 126 -5.33 11.65 -19.54
N PRO A 127 -5.33 12.95 -19.88
CA PRO A 127 -6.01 13.43 -21.07
C PRO A 127 -5.52 12.73 -22.35
N GLN A 128 -6.37 12.65 -23.38
CA GLN A 128 -6.05 11.96 -24.64
C GLN A 128 -4.81 12.53 -25.37
N HIS A 129 -4.47 13.80 -25.12
CA HIS A 129 -3.28 14.42 -25.72
C HIS A 129 -1.95 13.96 -25.11
N TRP A 130 -1.97 13.25 -23.98
CA TRP A 130 -0.78 12.66 -23.37
C TRP A 130 -0.66 11.19 -23.78
N ALA A 131 0.47 10.82 -24.40
CA ALA A 131 0.84 9.42 -24.60
C ALA A 131 1.38 8.83 -23.29
N ALA A 132 1.06 7.58 -22.96
CA ALA A 132 1.21 6.97 -21.62
C ALA A 132 2.62 7.04 -20.97
N GLN A 133 3.70 7.22 -21.74
CA GLN A 133 5.08 7.33 -21.23
C GLN A 133 5.55 8.78 -21.03
N SER A 134 5.02 9.72 -21.82
CA SER A 134 5.44 11.13 -21.84
C SER A 134 5.20 11.92 -20.52
N PRO A 135 4.10 11.73 -19.77
CA PRO A 135 3.83 12.56 -18.59
C PRO A 135 4.69 12.21 -17.38
N ALA A 136 5.19 10.97 -17.25
CA ALA A 136 6.10 10.61 -16.16
C ALA A 136 7.47 11.30 -16.32
N ASP A 137 7.96 11.39 -17.55
CA ASP A 137 9.22 12.08 -17.87
C ASP A 137 9.06 13.60 -17.80
N ALA A 138 7.94 14.13 -18.29
CA ALA A 138 7.60 15.55 -18.14
C ALA A 138 7.49 15.94 -16.65
N ALA A 139 6.85 15.12 -15.82
CA ALA A 139 6.77 15.33 -14.37
C ALA A 139 8.16 15.31 -13.73
N ARG A 140 9.04 14.39 -14.15
CA ARG A 140 10.42 14.30 -13.66
C ARG A 140 11.23 15.56 -13.95
N ARG A 141 11.08 16.16 -15.15
CA ARG A 141 11.71 17.44 -15.52
C ARG A 141 11.29 18.59 -14.58
N GLU A 142 10.08 18.53 -14.04
CA GLU A 142 9.52 19.49 -13.07
C GLU A 142 9.82 19.11 -11.59
N GLY A 143 10.67 18.09 -11.37
CA GLY A 143 11.05 17.61 -10.03
C GLY A 143 9.98 16.75 -9.34
N LEU A 144 9.01 16.23 -10.08
CA LEU A 144 7.93 15.38 -9.58
C LEU A 144 8.16 13.91 -9.98
N VAL A 145 7.86 12.98 -9.08
CA VAL A 145 7.99 11.53 -9.36
C VAL A 145 6.62 10.88 -9.32
N VAL A 146 6.18 10.38 -10.47
CA VAL A 146 4.94 9.61 -10.65
C VAL A 146 5.26 8.29 -11.36
N ALA A 147 4.43 7.27 -11.16
CA ALA A 147 4.62 5.97 -11.80
C ALA A 147 3.59 5.78 -12.92
N PRO A 148 4.00 5.53 -14.18
CA PRO A 148 3.05 5.24 -15.26
C PRO A 148 2.34 3.91 -15.04
N ALA A 149 1.12 3.76 -15.55
CA ALA A 149 0.37 2.50 -15.45
C ALA A 149 1.10 1.31 -16.07
N SER A 150 1.90 1.54 -17.12
CA SER A 150 2.72 0.51 -17.78
C SER A 150 3.64 -0.25 -16.83
N ALA A 151 4.11 0.39 -15.75
CA ALA A 151 4.95 -0.25 -14.74
C ALA A 151 4.21 -1.33 -13.91
N PHE A 152 2.88 -1.41 -14.01
CA PHE A 152 2.02 -2.35 -13.27
C PHE A 152 1.29 -3.35 -14.17
N CYS A 153 1.45 -3.26 -15.49
CA CYS A 153 0.79 -4.14 -16.45
C CYS A 153 1.79 -5.17 -16.98
N GLN A 154 1.43 -6.45 -16.93
CA GLN A 154 2.23 -7.54 -17.49
C GLN A 154 1.62 -7.98 -18.84
N GLY A 155 1.72 -7.11 -19.84
CA GLY A 155 1.14 -7.29 -21.18
C GLY A 155 -0.32 -6.84 -21.32
N GLY A 156 -0.78 -6.67 -22.57
CA GLY A 156 -2.14 -6.23 -22.90
C GLY A 156 -2.31 -4.71 -23.05
N ASP A 157 -3.56 -4.26 -23.04
CA ASP A 157 -3.91 -2.84 -23.15
C ASP A 157 -3.58 -2.10 -21.85
N VAL A 158 -2.74 -1.07 -21.94
CA VAL A 158 -2.26 -0.31 -20.79
C VAL A 158 -3.15 0.93 -20.64
N PRO A 159 -3.83 1.11 -19.49
CA PRO A 159 -4.66 2.28 -19.30
C PRO A 159 -3.82 3.55 -19.33
N ASN A 160 -4.31 4.59 -19.99
CA ASN A 160 -3.64 5.89 -20.03
C ASN A 160 -3.80 6.62 -18.67
N ALA A 161 -3.02 6.20 -17.69
CA ALA A 161 -3.10 6.69 -16.32
C ALA A 161 -1.74 6.70 -15.63
N ILE A 162 -1.62 7.53 -14.60
CA ILE A 162 -0.47 7.56 -13.68
C ILE A 162 -0.91 7.27 -12.25
N ARG A 163 -0.02 6.63 -11.48
CA ARG A 163 -0.16 6.43 -10.05
C ARG A 163 0.65 7.49 -9.30
N ILE A 164 -0.02 8.19 -8.40
CA ILE A 164 0.53 9.24 -7.56
C ILE A 164 0.66 8.70 -6.12
N SER A 165 1.84 8.87 -5.51
CA SER A 165 2.07 8.52 -4.11
C SER A 165 1.91 9.76 -3.23
N LEU A 166 0.93 9.74 -2.33
CA LEU A 166 0.61 10.86 -1.45
C LEU A 166 1.44 10.84 -0.15
N GLY A 167 2.10 9.72 0.15
CA GLY A 167 2.90 9.55 1.37
C GLY A 167 4.32 10.11 1.31
N GLY A 168 4.81 10.54 0.14
CA GLY A 168 6.20 10.94 -0.05
C GLY A 168 6.57 12.30 0.56
N CYS A 169 5.62 13.25 0.63
CA CYS A 169 5.88 14.58 1.17
C CYS A 169 5.78 14.59 2.71
N THR A 170 6.70 15.28 3.38
CA THR A 170 6.65 15.43 4.84
C THR A 170 5.50 16.35 5.24
N ARG A 171 5.35 17.48 4.56
CA ARG A 171 4.30 18.48 4.88
C ARG A 171 3.14 18.44 3.88
N ARG A 172 1.93 18.74 4.37
CA ARG A 172 0.73 18.81 3.52
C ARG A 172 0.80 19.95 2.51
N SER A 173 1.40 21.08 2.87
CA SER A 173 1.60 22.23 1.96
C SER A 173 2.48 21.87 0.76
N GLU A 174 3.55 21.09 0.97
CA GLU A 174 4.41 20.58 -0.09
C GLU A 174 3.63 19.65 -1.03
N LEU A 175 2.82 18.75 -0.47
CA LEU A 175 1.94 17.88 -1.23
C LEU A 175 0.97 18.69 -2.10
N THR A 176 0.26 19.66 -1.52
CA THR A 176 -0.67 20.52 -2.28
C THR A 176 0.04 21.30 -3.37
N SER A 177 1.25 21.83 -3.11
CA SER A 177 2.03 22.52 -4.14
C SER A 177 2.46 21.59 -5.27
N ALA A 178 2.90 20.37 -4.95
CA ALA A 178 3.30 19.37 -5.94
C ALA A 178 2.11 18.91 -6.79
N LEU A 179 0.94 18.71 -6.18
CA LEU A 179 -0.29 18.36 -6.87
C LEU A 179 -0.75 19.46 -7.83
N ARG A 180 -0.65 20.74 -7.43
CA ARG A 180 -0.97 21.87 -8.31
C ARG A 180 -0.02 21.98 -9.49
N LYS A 181 1.28 21.77 -9.27
CA LYS A 181 2.27 21.70 -10.35
C LYS A 181 1.94 20.56 -11.33
N LEU A 182 1.57 19.39 -10.80
CA LEU A 182 1.17 18.25 -11.64
C LEU A 182 -0.11 18.56 -12.43
N ALA A 183 -1.12 19.17 -11.81
CA ALA A 183 -2.35 19.57 -12.52
C ALA A 183 -2.06 20.52 -13.67
N ALA A 184 -1.27 21.58 -13.41
CA ALA A 184 -0.86 22.53 -14.44
C ALA A 184 -0.05 21.87 -15.55
N LEU A 185 0.80 20.89 -15.23
CA LEU A 185 1.52 20.11 -16.24
C LEU A 185 0.57 19.31 -17.12
N LEU A 186 -0.43 18.64 -16.54
CA LEU A 186 -1.38 17.81 -17.30
C LEU A 186 -2.27 18.65 -18.24
N GLU A 187 -2.57 19.89 -17.88
CA GLU A 187 -3.29 20.85 -18.72
C GLU A 187 -2.48 21.35 -19.92
N ARG A 188 -1.15 21.39 -19.81
CA ARG A 188 -0.28 21.77 -20.94
C ARG A 188 -0.37 20.69 -22.02
N LYS A 189 -0.54 21.12 -23.28
CA LYS A 189 -0.35 20.22 -24.42
C LYS A 189 1.15 19.90 -24.52
N PRO A 190 1.55 18.63 -24.71
CA PRO A 190 2.95 18.31 -24.96
C PRO A 190 3.41 19.10 -26.19
N THR A 191 4.47 19.90 -26.01
CA THR A 191 5.12 20.59 -27.11
C THR A 191 5.63 19.56 -28.10
N ALA A 192 5.44 19.81 -29.39
CA ALA A 192 5.74 18.89 -30.49
C ALA A 192 7.23 18.48 -30.61
N ASP A 193 8.09 18.96 -29.71
CA ASP A 193 9.55 18.78 -29.70
C ASP A 193 10.02 17.40 -29.20
N ASP A 194 9.17 16.63 -28.51
CA ASP A 194 9.51 15.24 -28.12
C ASP A 194 9.34 14.24 -29.29
N ARG A 195 9.07 14.70 -30.53
CA ARG A 195 8.89 13.85 -31.74
C ARG A 195 10.16 13.62 -32.57
N LEU A 196 11.29 14.22 -32.22
CA LEU A 196 12.54 14.02 -32.97
C LEU A 196 13.67 13.58 -32.04
N LEU A 197 13.84 12.27 -31.93
CA LEU A 197 15.16 11.67 -31.80
C LEU A 197 15.21 10.47 -32.76
N ILE A 198 16.23 10.50 -33.64
CA ILE A 198 16.54 9.57 -34.72
C ILE A 198 16.73 8.15 -34.18
#